data_AF-A0A529X338-F1
#
_entry.id   AF-A0A529X338-F1
#
_cell.length_a   1.000
_cell.length_b   1.000
_cell.length_c   1.000
_cell.angle_alpha   90.00
_cell.angle_beta   90.00
_cell.angle_gamma   90.00
#
_symmetry.space_group_name_H-M   'P 1'
#
loop_
_entity.id
_entity.type
_entity.pdbx_description
1 polymer ?
#
loop_
_entity_poly.entity_id
_entity_poly.type
_entity_poly.pdbx_seq_one_letter_code
_entity_poly.pdbx_strand_id
1 'polypeptide(L)' 'MQVVAVELVAKLGDAIEAIRDHLSGMDCVKLQALENRLPKNAQPGSAEMVMLLLVYEEMKRKCPSRPVV' A
#
# COMPACT_ATOMS: atom_id res chain seq x y z
N MET A 1 2.06 -24.36 -17.70
CA MET A 1 1.34 -23.86 -16.51
C MET A 1 2.22 -22.98 -15.63
N GLN A 2 3.51 -23.28 -15.41
CA GLN A 2 4.44 -22.41 -14.65
C GLN A 2 4.65 -21.00 -15.25
N VAL A 3 4.75 -20.87 -16.57
CA VAL A 3 4.97 -19.58 -17.25
C VAL A 3 3.86 -18.57 -16.93
N VAL A 4 2.60 -19.02 -16.89
CA VAL A 4 1.44 -18.16 -16.60
C VAL A 4 1.45 -17.63 -15.17
N ALA A 5 1.87 -18.46 -14.20
CA ALA A 5 1.98 -18.03 -12.80
C ALA A 5 3.09 -16.99 -12.61
N VAL A 6 4.23 -17.16 -13.28
CA VAL A 6 5.35 -16.19 -13.24
C VAL A 6 4.92 -14.85 -13.83
N GLU A 7 4.25 -14.85 -14.98
CA GLU A 7 3.75 -13.62 -15.60
C GLU A 7 2.72 -12.89 -14.73
N LEU A 8 1.84 -13.63 -14.05
CA LEU A 8 0.85 -13.04 -13.15
C LEU A 8 1.53 -12.40 -11.93
N VAL A 9 2.52 -13.07 -11.35
CA VAL A 9 3.29 -12.53 -10.22
C VAL A 9 4.06 -11.27 -10.63
N ALA A 10 4.67 -11.27 -11.83
CA ALA A 10 5.36 -10.09 -12.35
C ALA A 10 4.40 -8.90 -12.49
N LYS A 11 3.25 -9.09 -13.13
CA LYS A 11 2.24 -8.04 -13.29
C LYS A 11 1.68 -7.53 -11.96
N LEU A 12 1.52 -8.42 -10.98
CA LEU A 12 1.11 -8.01 -9.63
C LEU A 12 2.20 -7.16 -8.96
N GLY A 13 3.48 -7.54 -9.12
CA GLY A 13 4.62 -6.74 -8.69
C GLY A 13 4.59 -5.35 -9.31
N ASP A 14 4.49 -5.25 -10.64
CA ASP A 14 4.44 -3.98 -11.36
C ASP A 14 3.31 -3.07 -10.87
N ALA A 15 2.13 -3.64 -10.59
CA ALA A 15 1.00 -2.89 -10.05
C ALA A 15 1.26 -2.35 -8.63
N ILE A 16 1.88 -3.16 -7.77
CA ILE A 16 2.26 -2.75 -6.40
C ILE A 16 3.31 -1.62 -6.46
N GLU A 17 4.30 -1.74 -7.34
CA GLU A 17 5.33 -0.72 -7.56
C GLU A 17 4.71 0.61 -8.00
N ALA A 18 3.82 0.57 -9.01
CA ALA A 18 3.13 1.76 -9.49
C ALA A 18 2.28 2.44 -8.41
N ILE A 19 1.62 1.67 -7.54
CA ILE A 19 0.86 2.19 -6.39
C ILE A 19 1.82 2.87 -5.41
N ARG A 20 2.95 2.23 -5.08
CA ARG A 20 3.93 2.79 -4.16
C ARG A 20 4.50 4.11 -4.70
N ASP A 21 4.82 4.18 -5.98
CA ASP A 21 5.31 5.40 -6.61
C ASP A 21 4.26 6.51 -6.58
N HIS A 22 2.98 6.19 -6.78
CA HIS A 22 1.89 7.15 -6.63
C HIS A 22 1.76 7.67 -5.19
N LEU A 23 1.81 6.79 -4.19
CA LEU A 23 1.80 7.16 -2.76
C LEU A 23 3.02 7.99 -2.38
N SER A 24 4.16 7.76 -3.04
CA SER A 24 5.39 8.53 -2.82
C SER A 24 5.24 10.01 -3.20
N GLY A 25 4.30 10.34 -4.10
CA GLY A 25 3.95 11.71 -4.43
C GLY A 25 2.94 12.38 -3.49
N MET A 26 2.33 11.62 -2.56
CA MET A 26 1.33 12.17 -1.63
C MET A 26 1.96 12.84 -0.41
N ASP A 27 1.37 13.96 -0.03
CA ASP A 27 1.64 14.63 1.25
C ASP A 27 0.99 13.88 2.44
N CYS A 28 1.43 14.23 3.65
CA CYS A 28 0.99 13.56 4.87
C CYS A 28 -0.54 13.65 5.09
N VAL A 29 -1.18 14.76 4.71
CA VAL A 29 -2.63 14.96 4.89
C VAL A 29 -3.41 14.02 3.97
N LYS A 30 -2.98 13.89 2.71
CA LYS A 30 -3.59 12.95 1.76
C LYS A 30 -3.40 11.50 2.18
N LEU A 31 -2.21 11.15 2.67
CA LEU A 31 -1.94 9.81 3.19
C LEU A 31 -2.82 9.47 4.40
N GLN A 32 -3.00 10.41 5.34
CA GLN A 32 -3.93 10.24 6.47
C GLN A 32 -5.39 10.12 6.03
N ALA A 33 -5.82 10.93 5.06
CA ALA A 33 -7.18 10.85 4.53
C ALA A 33 -7.44 9.49 3.86
N LEU A 34 -6.45 8.95 3.15
CA LEU A 34 -6.52 7.63 2.54
C LEU A 34 -6.52 6.52 3.60
N GLU A 35 -5.64 6.62 4.59
CA GLU A 35 -5.55 5.70 5.73
C GLU A 35 -6.88 5.56 6.48
N ASN A 36 -7.61 6.67 6.67
CA ASN A 36 -8.92 6.68 7.32
C ASN A 36 -10.04 6.03 6.48
N ARG A 37 -9.85 5.87 5.17
CA ARG A 37 -10.82 5.25 4.26
C ARG A 37 -10.61 3.75 4.09
N LEU A 38 -9.43 3.24 4.43
CA LEU A 38 -9.09 1.83 4.27
C LEU A 38 -9.58 1.01 5.47
N PRO A 39 -10.07 -0.23 5.23
CA PRO A 39 -10.52 -1.11 6.31
C PRO A 39 -9.34 -1.53 7.19
N LYS A 40 -9.44 -1.28 8.50
CA LYS A 40 -8.39 -1.62 9.49
C LYS A 40 -8.29 -3.10 9.79
N ASN A 41 -9.35 -3.85 9.49
CA ASN A 41 -9.51 -5.27 9.69
C ASN A 41 -9.52 -6.02 8.35
N ALA A 42 -8.75 -5.55 7.36
CA ALA A 42 -8.59 -6.21 6.08
C ALA A 42 -8.14 -7.67 6.26
N GLN A 43 -8.66 -8.57 5.42
CA GLN A 43 -8.27 -9.98 5.49
C GLN A 43 -6.78 -10.14 5.14
N PRO A 44 -6.05 -11.03 5.83
CA PRO A 44 -4.67 -11.31 5.48
C PRO A 44 -4.52 -11.72 4.01
N GLY A 45 -3.57 -11.11 3.31
CA GLY A 45 -3.31 -11.36 1.89
C GLY A 45 -4.30 -10.68 0.92
N SER A 46 -5.26 -9.89 1.41
CA SER A 46 -6.16 -9.13 0.54
C SER A 46 -5.48 -7.88 -0.03
N ALA A 47 -6.02 -7.36 -1.13
CA ALA A 47 -5.53 -6.12 -1.75
C ALA A 47 -5.64 -4.93 -0.78
N GLU A 48 -6.69 -4.89 0.03
CA GLU A 48 -6.90 -3.86 1.04
C GLU A 48 -5.83 -3.91 2.13
N MET A 49 -5.42 -5.11 2.57
CA MET A 49 -4.31 -5.26 3.52
C MET A 49 -3.00 -4.73 2.92
N VAL A 50 -2.69 -5.11 1.68
CA VAL A 50 -1.48 -4.64 0.98
C VAL A 50 -1.50 -3.13 0.82
N MET A 51 -2.63 -2.54 0.41
CA MET A 51 -2.78 -1.09 0.28
C MET A 51 -2.57 -0.38 1.62
N LEU A 52 -3.14 -0.92 2.70
CA LEU A 52 -3.00 -0.35 4.04
C LEU A 52 -1.52 -0.37 4.50
N LEU A 53 -0.80 -1.45 4.23
CA LEU A 53 0.64 -1.55 4.52
C LEU A 53 1.45 -0.51 3.76
N LEU A 54 1.22 -0.36 2.45
CA LEU A 54 1.93 0.62 1.62
C LEU A 54 1.70 2.05 2.11
N VAL A 55 0.46 2.38 2.49
CA VAL A 55 0.12 3.69 3.06
C VAL A 55 0.82 3.91 4.40
N TYR A 56 0.81 2.92 5.29
CA TYR A 56 1.52 3.02 6.58
C TYR A 56 3.03 3.17 6.42
N GLU A 57 3.66 2.50 5.45
CA GLU A 57 5.08 2.67 5.17
C GLU A 57 5.41 4.10 4.72
N GLU A 58 4.64 4.65 3.80
CA GLU A 58 4.83 6.04 3.35
C GLU A 58 4.54 7.06 4.46
N MET A 59 3.54 6.81 5.29
CA MET A 59 3.27 7.63 6.47
C MET A 59 4.42 7.57 7.48
N LYS A 60 5.02 6.40 7.76
CA LYS A 60 6.18 6.31 8.66
C LYS A 60 7.36 7.15 8.15
N ARG A 61 7.54 7.24 6.83
CA ARG A 61 8.62 8.03 6.20
C ARG A 61 8.36 9.53 6.27
N LYS A 62 7.10 9.97 6.16
CA LYS A 62 6.75 11.39 5.92
C LYS A 62 5.96 12.07 7.02
N CYS A 63 5.33 11.30 7.91
CA CYS A 63 4.45 11.78 8.97
C CYS A 63 5.06 11.45 10.35
N PRO A 64 6.02 12.25 10.85
CA PRO A 64 6.75 11.97 12.09
C PRO A 64 5.91 12.06 13.39
N SER A 65 4.61 12.35 13.30
CA SER A 65 3.77 12.73 14.45
C SER A 65 2.79 11.66 14.96
N ARG A 66 2.74 10.46 14.38
CA ARG A 66 1.79 9.42 14.83
C ARG A 66 2.50 8.13 15.22
N PRO A 67 2.35 7.63 16.47
CA PRO A 67 2.74 6.27 16.77
C PRO A 67 1.87 5.34 15.92
N VAL A 68 2.51 4.41 15.22
CA VAL A 68 1.80 3.34 14.52
C VAL A 68 1.32 2.39 15.61
N VAL A 69 0.05 2.51 15.97
CA VAL A 69 -0.64 1.68 16.97
C VAL A 69 -1.11 0.38 16.33
#